data_AF-A0AAW4FEN7-F1
#
_entry.id   AF-A0AAW4FEN7-F1
#
_cell.length_a   1.000
_cell.length_b   1.000
_cell.length_c   1.000
_cell.angle_alpha   90.00
_cell.angle_beta   90.00
_cell.angle_gamma   90.00
#
_symmetry.space_group_name_H-M   'P 1'
#
loop_
_entity.id
_entity.type
_entity.pdbx_description
1 polymer ?
#
loop_
_entity_poly.entity_id
_entity_poly.type
_entity_poly.pdbx_seq_one_letter_code
_entity_poly.pdbx_strand_id
1 'polypeptide(L)' 'MHIHLKRKIAFALSMGVVTTGIISFSLLAFNLGFSNGFVLTWLRSWGIGYVIVIPAILLIGPRLQAQVDRLVY' A
#
# COMPACT_ATOMS: atom_id res chain seq x y z
N MET A 1 12.36 -6.57 26.57
CA MET A 1 11.69 -5.44 25.87
C MET A 1 11.97 -5.36 24.36
N HIS A 2 13.21 -5.56 23.87
CA HIS A 2 13.54 -5.43 22.44
C HIS A 2 12.92 -6.47 21.48
N ILE A 3 12.70 -7.71 21.91
CA ILE A 3 12.19 -8.79 21.04
C ILE A 3 10.72 -8.57 20.62
N HIS A 4 9.89 -8.00 21.49
CA HIS A 4 8.48 -7.72 21.15
C HIS A 4 8.34 -6.64 20.09
N LEU A 5 9.18 -5.61 20.13
CA LEU A 5 9.16 -4.55 19.12
C LEU A 5 9.64 -5.08 17.76
N LYS A 6 10.73 -5.85 17.74
CA LYS A 6 11.21 -6.51 16.52
C LYS A 6 10.15 -7.44 15.90
N ARG A 7 9.42 -8.20 16.74
CA ARG A 7 8.34 -9.09 16.28
C ARG A 7 7.14 -8.32 15.75
N LYS A 8 6.73 -7.23 16.41
CA LYS A 8 5.66 -6.34 15.92
C LYS A 8 6.02 -5.69 14.58
N ILE A 9 7.26 -5.21 14.43
CA ILE A 9 7.73 -4.59 13.19
C ILE A 9 7.80 -5.62 12.07
N ALA A 10 8.37 -6.81 12.32
CA ALA A 10 8.41 -7.88 11.33
C ALA A 10 7.00 -8.32 10.90
N PHE A 11 6.08 -8.46 11.86
CA PHE A 11 4.69 -8.80 11.57
C PHE A 11 3.99 -7.70 10.76
N ALA A 12 4.17 -6.44 11.13
CA ALA A 12 3.58 -5.30 10.40
C ALA A 12 4.14 -5.18 8.97
N LEU A 13 5.45 -5.40 8.79
CA LEU A 13 6.08 -5.42 7.47
C LEU A 13 5.56 -6.59 6.61
N SER A 14 5.51 -7.80 7.16
CA SER A 14 4.96 -8.97 6.45
C SER A 14 3.50 -8.77 6.08
N MET A 15 2.69 -8.24 7.00
CA MET A 15 1.30 -7.88 6.73
C MET A 15 1.20 -6.81 5.63
N GLY A 16 2.04 -5.77 5.67
CA GLY A 16 2.08 -4.74 4.62
C GLY A 16 2.37 -5.33 3.24
N VAL A 17 3.35 -6.23 3.13
CA VAL A 17 3.69 -6.91 1.88
C VAL A 17 2.54 -7.78 1.40
N VAL A 18 1.93 -8.59 2.27
CA VAL A 18 0.81 -9.47 1.91
C VAL A 18 -0.41 -8.66 1.47
N THR A 19 -0.79 -7.64 2.23
CA THR A 19 -2.01 -6.88 1.97
C THR A 19 -1.88 -6.03 0.71
N THR A 20 -0.74 -5.35 0.52
CA THR A 20 -0.50 -4.56 -0.70
C THR A 20 -0.29 -5.44 -1.92
N GLY A 21 0.31 -6.63 -1.75
CA GLY A 21 0.40 -7.64 -2.79
C GLY A 21 -0.98 -8.12 -3.26
N ILE A 22 -1.85 -8.52 -2.33
CA ILE A 22 -3.21 -9.00 -2.64
C ILE A 22 -4.08 -7.91 -3.27
N ILE A 23 -4.04 -6.69 -2.73
CA ILE A 23 -4.86 -5.58 -3.25
C ILE A 23 -4.41 -5.20 -4.66
N SER A 24 -3.10 -5.02 -4.88
CA SER A 24 -2.59 -4.67 -6.20
C SER A 24 -2.76 -5.79 -7.22
N PHE A 25 -2.62 -7.05 -6.79
CA PHE A 25 -2.85 -8.22 -7.63
C PHE A 25 -4.31 -8.30 -8.06
N SER A 26 -5.24 -8.15 -7.11
CA SER A 26 -6.68 -8.14 -7.38
C SER A 26 -7.07 -6.99 -8.31
N LEU A 27 -6.56 -5.78 -8.07
CA LEU A 27 -6.84 -4.60 -8.91
C LEU A 27 -6.36 -4.78 -10.35
N LEU A 28 -5.16 -5.30 -10.54
CA LEU A 28 -4.64 -5.57 -11.89
C LEU A 28 -5.36 -6.75 -12.55
N ALA A 29 -5.64 -7.83 -11.80
CA ALA A 29 -6.34 -9.01 -12.32
C ALA A 29 -7.74 -8.63 -12.84
N PHE A 30 -8.44 -7.73 -12.13
CA PHE A 30 -9.73 -7.20 -12.56
C PHE A 30 -9.65 -6.20 -13.71
N ASN A 31 -8.62 -5.34 -13.75
CA ASN A 31 -8.53 -4.28 -14.79
C ASN A 31 -7.96 -4.75 -16.12
N LEU A 32 -6.96 -5.64 -16.10
CA LEU A 32 -6.20 -6.04 -17.30
C LEU A 32 -6.47 -7.48 -17.73
N GLY A 33 -7.12 -8.29 -16.88
CA GLY A 33 -7.25 -9.73 -17.08
C GLY A 33 -5.90 -10.46 -17.00
N PHE A 34 -5.93 -11.79 -17.09
CA PHE A 34 -4.72 -12.63 -17.09
C PHE A 34 -4.14 -12.75 -18.52
N SER A 35 -3.45 -11.70 -19.00
CA SER A 35 -2.71 -11.76 -20.27
C SER A 35 -1.24 -12.17 -20.08
N ASN A 36 -0.58 -12.61 -21.16
CA ASN A 36 0.83 -12.98 -21.10
C ASN A 36 1.70 -11.80 -20.65
N GLY A 37 2.38 -11.95 -19.50
CA GLY A 37 3.17 -10.88 -18.87
C GLY A 37 2.49 -10.20 -17.66
N PHE A 38 1.30 -10.65 -17.26
CA PHE A 38 0.54 -10.13 -16.11
C PHE A 38 1.39 -9.90 -14.85
N VAL A 39 2.19 -10.90 -14.45
CA VAL A 39 3.01 -10.84 -13.24
C VAL A 39 4.07 -9.72 -13.32
N LEU A 40 4.67 -9.52 -14.49
CA LEU A 40 5.68 -8.47 -14.71
C LEU A 40 5.02 -7.08 -14.69
N THR A 41 3.87 -6.94 -15.35
CA THR A 41 3.07 -5.71 -15.34
C THR A 41 2.58 -5.38 -13.93
N TRP A 42 2.21 -6.40 -13.14
CA TRP A 42 1.83 -6.27 -11.74
C TRP A 42 2.96 -5.77 -10.86
N LEU A 43 4.13 -6.41 -10.89
CA LEU A 43 5.30 -5.96 -10.13
C LEU A 43 5.70 -4.53 -10.47
N ARG A 44 5.65 -4.17 -11.76
CA ARG A 44 5.99 -2.82 -12.24
C ARG A 44 4.96 -1.79 -11.77
N SER A 45 3.67 -2.09 -11.88
CA SER A 45 2.59 -1.20 -11.44
C SER A 45 2.53 -1.05 -9.92
N TRP A 46 2.76 -2.13 -9.18
CA TRP A 46 2.85 -2.11 -7.71
C TRP A 46 4.01 -1.24 -7.24
N GLY A 47 5.20 -1.39 -7.84
CA GLY A 47 6.36 -0.57 -7.52
C GLY A 47 6.14 0.92 -7.81
N ILE A 48 5.59 1.24 -8.99
CA ILE A 48 5.27 2.63 -9.36
C ILE A 48 4.21 3.21 -8.41
N GLY A 49 3.17 2.44 -8.10
CA GLY A 49 2.13 2.83 -7.15
C GLY A 49 2.70 3.15 -5.77
N TYR A 50 3.63 2.33 -5.27
CA TYR A 50 4.29 2.56 -3.98
C TYR A 50 5.08 3.87 -3.96
N VAL A 51 5.83 4.16 -5.03
CA VAL A 51 6.61 5.40 -5.18
C VAL A 51 5.71 6.64 -5.25
N ILE A 52 4.50 6.53 -5.80
CA ILE A 52 3.54 7.64 -5.88
C ILE A 52 2.75 7.82 -4.57
N VAL A 53 2.37 6.71 -3.91
CA VAL A 53 1.55 6.74 -2.69
C VAL A 53 2.30 7.37 -1.52
N ILE A 54 3.59 7.10 -1.35
CA ILE A 54 4.39 7.67 -0.25
C ILE A 54 4.36 9.21 -0.24
N PRO A 55 4.76 9.91 -1.33
CA PRO A 55 4.70 11.36 -1.36
C PRO A 55 3.26 11.89 -1.30
N ALA A 56 2.28 11.17 -1.87
CA ALA A 56 0.87 11.55 -1.75
C ALA A 56 0.41 11.52 -0.28
N ILE A 57 0.75 10.47 0.49
CA ILE A 57 0.42 10.39 1.91
C ILE A 57 1.16 11.47 2.70
N LEU A 58 2.45 11.73 2.42
CA LEU A 58 3.21 12.75 3.15
C LEU A 58 2.70 14.18 2.90
N LEU A 59 2.27 14.48 1.68
CA LEU A 59 1.81 15.82 1.29
C LEU A 59 0.31 16.03 1.57
N ILE A 60 -0.52 15.02 1.29
CA ILE A 60 -1.98 15.11 1.38
C ILE A 60 -2.46 14.60 2.73
N GLY A 61 -1.80 13.61 3.34
CA GLY A 61 -2.21 13.01 4.61
C GLY A 61 -2.48 14.02 5.73
N PRO A 62 -1.56 14.97 6.02
CA PRO A 62 -1.80 15.98 7.05
C PRO A 62 -3.00 16.89 6.72
N ARG A 63 -3.19 17.20 5.44
CA ARG A 63 -4.31 18.04 4.97
C ARG A 63 -5.65 17.30 5.08
N LEU A 64 -5.69 16.04 4.67
CA LEU A 64 -6.86 15.18 4.80
C LEU A 64 -7.22 14.97 6.27
N GLN A 65 -6.23 14.72 7.13
CA GLN A 65 -6.45 14.53 8.55
C GLN A 65 -7.06 15.80 9.18
N ALA A 66 -6.52 16.98 8.86
CA ALA A 66 -7.08 18.25 9.33
C ALA A 66 -8.51 18.55 8.82
N GLN A 67 -8.87 18.08 7.62
CA GLN A 67 -10.23 18.20 7.09
C GLN A 67 -11.21 17.25 7.76
N VAL A 68 -10.78 15.99 7.99
CA VAL A 68 -11.59 14.98 8.69
C VAL A 68 -11.82 15.40 10.15
N ASP A 69 -10.79 15.87 10.85
CA ASP A 69 -10.92 16.34 12.23
C ASP A 69 -11.88 17.54 12.35
N ARG A 70 -11.94 18.40 11.32
CA ARG A 70 -12.90 19.52 11.25
C ARG A 70 -14.33 19.08 10.95
N LEU A 71 -14.54 17.95 10.27
CA LEU A 71 -15.86 17.43 9.93
C LEU A 71 -16.47 16.58 11.05
N VAL A 72 -15.63 15.98 11.89
CA VAL A 72 -16.05 15.15 13.03
C VAL A 72 -16.30 15.98 14.29
N TYR A 73 -15.81 17.23 14.35
CA TYR A 73 -16.10 18.22 15.39
C TYR A 73 -17.20 19.20 14.93
#